data_AF-A0A1X7U9Q1-F1
#
_entry.id   AF-A0A1X7U9Q1-F1
#
_cell.length_a   1.000
_cell.length_b   1.000
_cell.length_c   1.000
_cell.angle_alpha   90.00
_cell.angle_beta   90.00
_cell.angle_gamma   90.00
#
_symmetry.space_group_name_H-M   'P 1'
#
loop_
_entity.id
_entity.type
_entity.pdbx_description
1 polymer ?
#
loop_
_entity_poly.entity_id
_entity_poly.type
_entity_poly.pdbx_seq_one_letter_code
_entity_poly.pdbx_strand_id
1 'polypeptide(L)'
;MVSREKSYTPAGNIRTPSKFVSLCWVKKAWKSVTREVIMKSFDVCGISVSVDGEEDHKIQCVKDGEVSSAAGRLIASKTKALHEPHDLDSADPFPDLDELNEDEDQVDTNECVIEDS
;
A
#
# COMPACT_ATOMS: atom_id res chain seq x y z
N MET A 1 27.83 -14.29 7.85
CA MET A 1 27.47 -15.10 6.67
C MET A 1 26.74 -16.35 7.15
N VAL A 2 25.44 -16.50 6.86
CA VAL A 2 24.74 -17.78 7.10
C VAL A 2 25.01 -18.68 5.90
N SER A 3 25.93 -19.63 6.06
CA SER A 3 26.12 -20.67 5.06
C SER A 3 24.90 -21.60 5.12
N ARG A 4 24.04 -21.56 4.10
CA ARG A 4 22.88 -22.47 3.98
C ARG A 4 23.38 -23.79 3.40
N GLU A 5 23.08 -24.91 4.07
CA GLU A 5 23.20 -26.23 3.44
C GLU A 5 22.22 -26.29 2.26
N LYS A 6 22.77 -26.27 1.05
CA LYS A 6 21.99 -26.46 -0.19
C LYS A 6 21.82 -27.95 -0.39
N SER A 7 20.59 -28.44 -0.31
CA SER A 7 20.26 -29.81 -0.77
C SER A 7 19.93 -29.79 -2.26
N TYR A 8 20.23 -30.90 -2.95
CA TYR A 8 20.01 -31.03 -4.39
C TYR A 8 19.01 -32.15 -4.70
N THR A 9 18.24 -32.01 -5.78
CA THR A 9 17.44 -33.10 -6.34
C THR A 9 18.35 -34.13 -7.01
N PRO A 10 17.89 -35.37 -7.27
CA PRO A 10 18.65 -36.34 -8.04
C PRO A 10 19.09 -35.84 -9.43
N ALA A 11 18.34 -34.89 -10.01
CA ALA A 11 18.67 -34.23 -11.28
C ALA A 11 19.69 -33.08 -11.14
N GLY A 12 20.23 -32.83 -9.94
CA GLY A 12 21.23 -31.79 -9.68
C GLY A 12 20.68 -30.37 -9.47
N ASN A 13 19.35 -30.19 -9.42
CA ASN A 13 18.75 -28.88 -9.14
C ASN A 13 18.74 -28.57 -7.64
N ILE A 14 18.88 -27.31 -7.23
CA ILE A 14 18.74 -26.91 -5.82
C ILE A 14 17.31 -27.22 -5.36
N ARG A 15 17.18 -27.94 -4.25
CA ARG A 15 15.88 -28.27 -3.67
C ARG A 15 15.28 -27.03 -3.03
N THR A 16 13.99 -26.80 -3.29
CA THR A 16 13.23 -25.74 -2.62
C THR A 16 13.19 -26.02 -1.11
N PRO A 17 13.43 -25.00 -0.26
CA PRO A 17 13.25 -25.15 1.18
C PRO A 17 11.82 -25.54 1.53
N SER A 18 11.62 -26.22 2.66
CA SER A 18 10.27 -26.48 3.16
C SER A 18 9.57 -25.17 3.51
N LYS A 19 8.22 -25.17 3.50
CA LYS A 19 7.42 -24.00 3.91
C LYS A 19 7.83 -23.50 5.30
N PHE A 20 8.05 -24.41 6.24
CA PHE A 20 8.50 -24.08 7.61
C PHE A 20 9.82 -23.32 7.62
N VAL A 21 10.81 -23.79 6.86
CA VAL A 21 12.12 -23.12 6.74
C VAL A 21 11.97 -21.73 6.13
N SER A 22 11.14 -21.57 5.10
CA SER A 22 10.83 -20.27 4.50
C SER A 22 10.19 -19.31 5.52
N LEU A 23 9.23 -19.80 6.33
CA LEU A 23 8.59 -18.99 7.38
C LEU A 23 9.59 -18.57 8.46
N CYS A 24 10.50 -19.44 8.87
CA CYS A 24 11.57 -19.07 9.79
C CYS A 24 12.45 -17.94 9.22
N TRP A 25 12.72 -17.94 7.92
CA TRP A 25 13.47 -16.86 7.27
C TRP A 25 12.69 -15.56 7.23
N VAL A 26 11.41 -15.59 6.87
CA VAL A 26 10.53 -14.41 6.90
C VAL A 26 10.48 -13.83 8.30
N LYS A 27 10.22 -14.66 9.33
CA LYS A 27 10.21 -14.23 10.73
C LYS A 27 11.54 -13.62 11.16
N LYS A 28 12.67 -14.20 10.76
CA LYS A 28 14.00 -13.67 11.06
C LYS A 28 14.26 -12.34 10.36
N ALA A 29 13.87 -12.21 9.09
CA ALA A 29 14.00 -10.97 8.33
C ALA A 29 13.13 -9.87 8.93
N TRP A 30 11.89 -10.19 9.30
CA TRP A 30 10.97 -9.23 9.91
C TRP A 30 11.49 -8.66 11.24
N LYS A 31 12.13 -9.50 12.06
CA LYS A 31 12.82 -9.06 13.29
C LYS A 31 13.98 -8.08 13.05
N SER A 32 14.53 -8.03 11.84
CA SER A 32 15.59 -7.07 11.48
C SER A 32 15.07 -5.75 10.93
N VAL A 33 13.77 -5.65 10.65
CA VAL A 33 13.15 -4.41 10.21
C VAL A 33 12.85 -3.56 11.43
N THR A 34 13.47 -2.38 11.52
CA THR A 34 13.25 -1.46 12.65
C THR A 34 11.97 -0.65 12.44
N ARG A 35 11.42 -0.10 13.53
CA ARG A 35 10.24 0.77 13.47
C ARG A 35 10.47 1.95 12.52
N GLU A 36 11.67 2.52 12.52
CA GLU A 36 12.02 3.68 11.70
C GLU A 36 11.98 3.34 10.20
N VAL A 37 12.40 2.14 9.81
CA VAL A 37 12.31 1.65 8.43
C VAL A 37 10.84 1.51 8.01
N ILE A 38 10.01 0.99 8.91
CA ILE A 38 8.56 0.88 8.68
C ILE A 38 7.98 2.28 8.49
N MET A 39 8.13 3.19 9.45
CA MET A 39 7.62 4.56 9.37
C MET A 39 8.08 5.26 8.08
N LYS A 40 9.37 5.18 7.76
CA LYS A 40 9.91 5.77 6.54
C LYS A 40 9.27 5.19 5.27
N SER A 41 8.92 3.91 5.26
CA SER A 41 8.22 3.31 4.11
C SER A 41 6.83 3.92 3.90
N PHE A 42 6.10 4.25 4.97
CA PHE A 42 4.82 4.95 4.87
C PHE A 42 5.00 6.36 4.30
N ASP A 43 5.99 7.12 4.78
CA ASP A 43 6.26 8.48 4.28
C ASP A 43 6.66 8.47 2.79
N VAL A 44 7.58 7.59 2.43
CA VAL A 44 8.14 7.46 1.08
C VAL A 44 7.08 6.98 0.06
N CYS A 45 6.11 6.19 0.52
CA CYS A 45 4.95 5.77 -0.27
C CYS A 45 3.78 6.77 -0.22
N GLY A 46 3.89 7.87 0.54
CA GLY A 46 2.84 8.88 0.65
C GLY A 46 1.59 8.42 1.42
N ILE A 47 1.73 7.45 2.33
CA ILE A 47 0.60 6.90 3.11
C ILE A 47 0.36 7.73 4.39
N SER A 48 1.43 8.15 5.05
CA SER A 48 1.39 8.92 6.32
C SER A 48 1.62 10.41 6.14
N VAL A 49 1.77 10.89 4.90
CA VAL A 49 2.04 12.29 4.59
C VAL A 49 0.75 13.12 4.61
N SER A 50 0.89 14.41 4.89
CA SER A 50 -0.22 15.35 4.85
C SER A 50 -0.86 15.47 3.46
N VAL A 51 -2.19 15.64 3.43
CA VAL A 51 -2.99 15.76 2.21
C VAL A 51 -2.87 17.14 1.55
N ASP A 52 -2.44 18.15 2.32
CA ASP A 52 -2.21 19.51 1.80
C ASP A 52 -0.94 19.65 0.94
N GLY A 53 -0.15 18.58 0.85
CA GLY A 53 1.05 18.50 0.01
C GLY A 53 2.31 19.10 0.62
N GLU A 54 2.30 19.58 1.88
CA GLU A 54 3.50 20.12 2.54
C GLU A 54 4.64 19.07 2.59
N GLU A 55 4.27 17.80 2.72
CA GLU A 55 5.18 16.68 2.89
C GLU A 55 5.47 15.90 1.60
N ASP A 56 5.02 16.39 0.43
CA ASP A 56 5.19 15.72 -0.87
C ASP A 56 6.66 15.48 -1.23
N HIS A 57 7.57 16.32 -0.72
CA HIS A 57 9.02 16.17 -0.86
C HIS A 57 9.57 14.87 -0.23
N LYS A 58 8.82 14.20 0.64
CA LYS A 58 9.17 12.89 1.23
C LYS A 58 8.78 11.72 0.32
N ILE A 59 7.81 11.90 -0.57
CA ILE A 59 7.27 10.86 -1.44
C ILE A 59 8.27 10.55 -2.56
N GLN A 60 8.71 9.29 -2.65
CA GLN A 60 9.77 8.88 -3.59
C GLN A 60 9.47 9.20 -5.05
N CYS A 61 8.21 9.09 -5.46
CA CYS A 61 7.86 9.22 -6.87
C CYS A 61 7.89 10.68 -7.35
N VAL A 62 7.55 11.62 -6.47
CA VAL A 62 7.29 13.03 -6.85
C VAL A 62 8.28 14.02 -6.25
N LYS A 63 9.15 13.59 -5.34
CA LYS A 63 10.23 14.44 -4.83
C LYS A 63 11.21 14.84 -5.95
N ASP A 64 11.95 15.92 -5.70
CA ASP A 64 12.88 16.49 -6.67
C ASP A 64 13.96 15.50 -7.12
N GLY A 65 14.25 15.50 -8.43
CA GLY A 65 15.26 14.66 -9.05
C GLY A 65 14.80 13.25 -9.44
N GLU A 66 13.55 12.88 -9.11
CA GLU A 66 12.98 11.57 -9.45
C GLU A 66 12.20 11.62 -10.77
N VAL A 67 11.95 10.43 -11.34
CA VAL A 67 11.38 10.25 -12.68
C VAL A 67 10.03 10.95 -12.87
N SER A 68 9.24 11.07 -11.81
CA SER A 68 7.90 11.66 -11.84
C SER A 68 7.82 12.97 -11.04
N SER A 69 8.95 13.63 -10.76
CA SER A 69 8.97 14.95 -10.10
C SER A 69 8.07 15.98 -10.79
N ALA A 70 8.02 15.97 -12.14
CA ALA A 70 7.15 16.85 -12.91
C ALA A 70 5.64 16.55 -12.72
N ALA A 71 5.28 15.32 -12.34
CA ALA A 71 3.89 14.92 -12.11
C ALA A 71 3.33 15.52 -10.81
N GLY A 72 4.17 15.87 -9.83
CA GLY A 72 3.74 16.47 -8.57
C GLY A 72 2.85 17.70 -8.75
N ARG A 73 3.21 18.59 -9.70
CA ARG A 73 2.39 19.78 -10.03
C ARG A 73 1.00 19.42 -10.58
N LEU A 74 0.94 18.39 -11.44
CA LEU A 74 -0.32 17.94 -12.02
C LEU A 74 -1.21 17.31 -10.94
N ILE A 75 -0.62 16.48 -10.07
CA ILE A 75 -1.32 15.87 -8.94
C ILE A 75 -1.87 16.96 -8.03
N ALA A 76 -1.05 17.91 -7.57
CA ALA A 76 -1.49 19.01 -6.72
C ALA A 76 -2.65 19.82 -7.34
N SER A 77 -2.57 20.11 -8.65
CA SER A 77 -3.65 20.80 -9.37
C SER A 77 -4.95 20.00 -9.40
N LYS A 78 -4.88 18.68 -9.61
CA LYS A 78 -6.06 17.80 -9.64
C LYS A 78 -6.64 17.60 -8.25
N THR A 79 -5.80 17.39 -7.25
CA THR A 79 -6.20 17.31 -5.84
C THR A 79 -6.90 18.59 -5.41
N LYS A 80 -6.36 19.77 -5.76
CA LYS A 80 -7.02 21.05 -5.44
C LYS A 80 -8.41 21.16 -6.08
N ALA A 81 -8.53 20.82 -7.36
CA ALA A 81 -9.83 20.84 -8.05
C ALA A 81 -10.85 19.87 -7.43
N LEU A 82 -10.39 18.73 -6.91
CA LEU A 82 -11.24 17.76 -6.22
C LEU A 82 -11.76 18.27 -4.86
N HIS A 83 -10.96 19.09 -4.16
CA HIS A 83 -11.33 19.67 -2.87
C HIS A 83 -12.02 21.04 -2.97
N GLU A 84 -12.12 21.59 -4.17
CA GLU A 84 -12.89 22.81 -4.40
C GLU A 84 -14.38 22.50 -4.15
N PRO A 85 -15.10 23.29 -3.34
CA PRO A 85 -16.52 23.07 -3.09
C PRO A 85 -17.25 23.08 -4.43
N HIS A 86 -17.76 21.91 -4.82
CA HIS A 86 -18.62 21.80 -5.98
C HIS A 86 -20.01 22.26 -5.58
N ASP A 87 -20.64 23.10 -6.39
CA ASP A 87 -22.06 23.40 -6.22
C ASP A 87 -22.83 22.08 -6.37
N LEU A 88 -23.39 21.57 -5.27
CA LEU A 88 -24.27 20.39 -5.26
C LEU A 88 -25.58 20.65 -6.03
N ASP A 89 -25.81 21.90 -6.48
CA ASP A 89 -26.93 22.31 -7.35
C ASP A 89 -26.69 21.99 -8.84
N SER A 90 -25.47 21.64 -9.23
CA SER A 90 -25.22 20.99 -10.53
C SER A 90 -25.67 19.55 -10.40
N ALA A 91 -26.82 19.21 -11.01
CA ALA A 91 -27.37 17.87 -11.13
C ALA A 91 -26.32 16.78 -10.93
N ASP A 92 -26.48 16.01 -9.84
CA ASP A 92 -25.59 14.89 -9.51
C ASP A 92 -25.34 14.08 -10.79
N PRO A 93 -24.08 13.97 -11.26
CA PRO A 93 -23.76 13.22 -12.47
C PRO A 93 -23.97 11.71 -12.32
N PHE A 94 -24.28 11.23 -11.12
CA PHE A 94 -24.65 9.85 -10.82
C PHE A 94 -25.98 9.76 -10.05
N PRO A 95 -27.09 10.30 -10.58
CA PRO A 95 -28.38 10.28 -9.88
C PRO A 95 -28.94 8.86 -9.75
N ASP A 96 -28.40 7.92 -10.53
CA ASP A 96 -28.81 6.52 -10.60
C ASP A 96 -28.17 5.64 -9.49
N LEU A 97 -27.21 6.16 -8.72
CA LEU A 97 -26.54 5.37 -7.66
C LEU A 97 -27.42 5.18 -6.42
N ASP A 98 -28.29 6.13 -6.12
CA ASP A 98 -29.27 5.99 -5.02
C ASP A 98 -30.32 4.91 -5.34
N GLU A 99 -30.62 4.66 -6.62
CA GLU A 99 -31.53 3.58 -7.06
C GLU A 99 -30.91 2.18 -7.00
N LEU A 100 -29.58 2.07 -6.90
CA LEU A 100 -28.87 0.78 -6.79
C LEU A 100 -28.57 0.38 -5.34
N ASN A 101 -28.85 1.25 -4.37
CA ASN A 101 -28.69 0.95 -2.95
C ASN A 101 -29.91 0.24 -2.34
N GLU A 102 -30.84 -0.27 -3.16
CA GLU A 102 -31.98 -1.06 -2.67
C GLU A 102 -31.58 -2.48 -2.19
N ASP A 103 -30.34 -2.92 -2.44
CA ASP A 103 -29.78 -4.17 -1.91
C ASP A 103 -28.80 -3.90 -0.76
N GLU A 104 -29.27 -3.28 0.34
CA GLU A 104 -28.49 -3.06 1.59
C GLU A 104 -28.05 -4.38 2.30
N ASP A 105 -28.39 -5.55 1.78
CA ASP A 105 -28.19 -6.84 2.44
C ASP A 105 -26.85 -7.56 2.12
N GLN A 106 -25.87 -6.92 1.47
CA GLN A 106 -24.66 -7.63 0.99
C GLN A 106 -23.28 -7.09 1.45
N VAL A 107 -23.17 -6.36 2.56
CA VAL A 107 -21.85 -6.00 3.14
C VAL A 107 -21.47 -6.74 4.44
N ASP A 108 -22.35 -7.60 4.96
CA ASP A 108 -21.99 -8.46 6.08
C ASP A 108 -21.30 -9.72 5.56
N THR A 109 -19.96 -9.76 5.62
CA THR A 109 -19.10 -10.91 6.00
C THR A 109 -17.70 -10.73 5.41
N ASN A 110 -16.93 -9.74 5.87
CA ASN A 110 -15.48 -9.76 5.66
C ASN A 110 -14.68 -9.49 6.95
N GLU A 111 -15.33 -9.59 8.12
CA GLU A 111 -14.63 -9.59 9.40
C GLU A 111 -13.95 -10.95 9.60
N CYS A 112 -12.64 -10.99 9.35
CA CYS A 112 -11.81 -12.11 9.79
C CYS A 112 -11.54 -11.93 11.29
N VAL A 113 -12.35 -12.59 12.13
CA VAL A 113 -12.10 -12.68 13.57
C VAL A 113 -10.81 -13.48 13.76
N ILE A 114 -9.73 -12.79 14.12
CA ILE A 114 -8.50 -13.44 14.56
C ILE A 114 -8.70 -13.77 16.03
N GLU A 115 -8.94 -15.04 16.34
CA GLU A 115 -8.96 -15.52 17.72
C GLU A 115 -7.53 -15.47 18.29
N ASP A 116 -7.34 -14.67 19.34
CA ASP A 116 -6.10 -14.66 20.11
C ASP A 116 -5.91 -16.03 20.80
N SER A 117 -4.77 -16.67 20.54
CA SER A 117 -4.32 -17.91 21.22
C SER A 117 -3.74 -17.67 22.60
#